data_AF-A0A1Q5JVL8-F1
#
_entry.id   AF-A0A1Q5JVL8-F1
#
_cell.length_a   1.000
_cell.length_b   1.000
_cell.length_c   1.000
_cell.angle_alpha   90.00
_cell.angle_beta   90.00
_cell.angle_gamma   90.00
#
_symmetry.space_group_name_H-M   'P 1'
#
loop_
_entity.id
_entity.type
_entity.pdbx_description
1 polymer ?
#
loop_
_entity_poly.entity_id
_entity_poly.type
_entity_poly.pdbx_seq_one_letter_code
_entity_poly.pdbx_strand_id
1 'polypeptide(L)' 'MSDTQRPECSHWIGDEGRHCKEVDGVRQFIPGHRCPAHTPRALQGLPEIPPGPGWPAHRQGAK' A
#
# COMPACT_ATOMS: atom_id res chain seq x y z
N MET A 1 -17.40 17.01 -13.06
CA MET A 1 -16.43 16.32 -13.94
C MET A 1 -15.37 15.73 -13.03
N SER A 2 -15.61 14.53 -12.51
CA SER A 2 -14.62 13.88 -11.64
C SER A 2 -13.66 13.13 -12.52
N ASP A 3 -12.50 13.74 -12.75
CA ASP A 3 -11.33 13.04 -13.26
C ASP A 3 -11.00 11.94 -12.24
N THR A 4 -11.35 10.70 -12.55
CA THR A 4 -11.01 9.54 -11.72
C THR A 4 -9.52 9.29 -11.91
N GLN A 5 -8.70 10.15 -11.29
CA GLN A 5 -7.26 10.01 -11.33
C GLN A 5 -6.90 8.67 -10.69
N ARG A 6 -6.28 7.79 -11.47
CA ARG A 6 -5.77 6.52 -10.95
C ARG A 6 -4.82 6.81 -9.79
N PRO A 7 -4.93 6.07 -8.65
CA PRO A 7 -4.04 6.29 -7.53
C PRO A 7 -2.60 5.96 -7.95
N GLU A 8 -1.69 6.91 -7.75
CA GLU A 8 -0.27 6.76 -8.02
C GLU A 8 0.53 6.60 -6.72
N CYS A 9 1.67 5.91 -6.80
CA CYS A 9 2.57 5.77 -5.67
C CYS A 9 3.17 7.13 -5.29
N SER A 10 2.90 7.57 -4.05
CA SER A 10 3.42 8.82 -3.52
C SER A 10 4.75 8.67 -2.76
N HIS A 11 5.45 7.54 -2.89
CA HIS A 11 6.75 7.36 -2.24
C HIS A 11 7.78 8.34 -2.81
N TRP A 12 8.53 8.99 -1.92
CA TRP A 12 9.65 9.86 -2.27
C TRP A 12 10.94 9.05 -2.33
N ILE A 13 11.56 9.01 -3.50
CA ILE A 13 12.82 8.32 -3.75
C ILE A 13 13.94 9.32 -3.43
N GLY A 14 14.58 9.15 -2.27
CA GLY A 14 15.46 10.16 -1.67
C GLY A 14 16.73 10.45 -2.48
N ASP A 15 17.32 9.43 -3.07
CA ASP A 15 18.50 9.49 -3.93
C ASP A 15 18.22 10.08 -5.31
N GLU A 16 17.02 9.86 -5.84
CA GLU A 16 16.60 10.39 -7.15
C GLU A 16 15.92 11.77 -7.07
N GLY A 17 15.56 12.23 -5.86
CA GLY A 17 14.90 13.52 -5.67
C GLY A 17 13.53 13.63 -6.36
N ARG A 18 12.79 12.52 -6.46
CA ARG A 18 11.48 12.47 -7.15
C ARG A 18 10.49 11.52 -6.50
N HIS A 19 9.21 11.67 -6.81
CA HIS A 19 8.19 10.66 -6.47
C HIS A 19 8.20 9.49 -7.46
N CYS A 20 7.80 8.31 -6.96
CA CYS A 20 7.72 7.08 -7.75
C CYS A 20 6.69 7.17 -8.89
N LYS A 21 5.46 7.59 -8.59
CA LYS A 21 4.33 7.72 -9.53
C LYS A 21 3.87 6.44 -10.26
N GLU A 22 4.36 5.27 -9.86
CA GLU A 22 3.84 3.99 -10.36
C GLU A 22 2.33 3.89 -10.08
N VAL A 23 1.56 3.38 -11.05
CA VAL A 23 0.10 3.25 -10.99
C VAL A 23 -0.34 1.79 -10.82
N ASP A 24 0.53 0.83 -11.16
CA ASP A 24 0.22 -0.59 -11.10
C ASP A 24 0.30 -1.14 -9.67
N GLY A 25 -0.76 -1.84 -9.26
CA GLY A 25 -0.83 -2.51 -7.95
C GLY A 25 -0.80 -1.56 -6.76
N VAL A 26 -1.13 -0.28 -6.96
CA VAL A 26 -1.10 0.74 -5.90
C VAL A 26 -2.17 0.46 -4.85
N ARG A 27 -1.74 0.46 -3.58
CA ARG A 27 -2.59 0.26 -2.40
C ARG A 27 -2.46 1.42 -1.43
N GLN A 28 -3.53 1.74 -0.72
CA GLN A 28 -3.50 2.71 0.37
C GLN A 28 -2.86 2.09 1.62
N PHE A 29 -1.81 2.72 2.13
CA PHE A 29 -1.22 2.46 3.44
C PHE A 29 -1.35 3.70 4.33
N ILE A 30 -1.05 3.58 5.63
CA ILE A 30 -1.06 4.72 6.56
C ILE A 30 -0.18 5.89 6.03
N PRO A 31 1.04 5.68 5.51
CA PRO A 31 1.87 6.77 4.99
C PRO A 31 1.43 7.31 3.60
N GLY A 32 0.40 6.73 2.98
CA GLY A 32 -0.07 7.10 1.64
C GLY A 32 -0.11 5.91 0.66
N HIS A 33 -0.40 6.21 -0.60
CA HIS A 33 -0.45 5.24 -1.70
C HIS A 33 0.94 4.66 -2.02
N ARG A 34 1.05 3.33 -2.08
CA ARG A 34 2.30 2.62 -2.38
C ARG A 34 2.09 1.55 -3.44
N CYS A 35 3.00 1.50 -4.42
CA CYS A 35 3.12 0.38 -5.35
C CYS A 35 3.81 -0.82 -4.69
N PRO A 36 3.82 -2.02 -5.31
CA PRO A 36 4.41 -3.23 -4.75
C PRO A 36 5.89 -3.11 -4.36
N ALA A 37 6.66 -2.26 -5.04
CA ALA A 37 8.06 -2.01 -4.72
C ALA A 37 8.28 -1.11 -3.49
N HIS A 38 7.26 -0.32 -3.11
CA HIS A 38 7.36 0.68 -2.04
C HIS A 38 6.40 0.40 -0.88
N THR A 39 5.95 -0.85 -0.69
CA THR A 39 5.24 -1.22 0.53
C THR A 39 6.19 -1.09 1.73
N PRO A 40 5.69 -0.85 2.95
CA PRO A 40 6.54 -0.81 4.13
C PRO A 40 7.43 -2.05 4.31
N ARG A 41 7.01 -3.23 3.82
CA ARG A 41 7.79 -4.48 3.87
C ARG A 41 8.83 -4.56 2.76
N ALA A 42 8.47 -4.17 1.53
CA ALA A 42 9.41 -4.09 0.42
C ALA A 42 10.60 -3.18 0.73
N LEU A 43 10.33 -2.02 1.36
CA LEU A 43 11.38 -1.10 1.85
C LEU A 43 12.29 -1.71 2.92
N GLN A 44 11.82 -2.72 3.66
CA GLN A 44 12.61 -3.49 4.63
C GLN A 44 13.28 -4.73 3.99
N GLY A 45 13.15 -4.94 2.68
CA GLY A 45 13.64 -6.15 2.00
C GLY A 45 12.87 -7.43 2.36
N LEU A 46 11.66 -7.30 2.90
CA LEU A 46 10.82 -8.43 3.33
C LEU A 46 9.73 -8.72 2.28
N PRO A 47 9.33 -9.99 2.10
CA PRO A 47 8.21 -10.35 1.22
C PRO A 47 6.89 -9.79 1.77
N GLU A 48 5.96 -9.43 0.88
CA GLU A 48 4.62 -8.96 1.25
C GLU A 48 3.87 -10.03 2.07
N ILE A 49 3.11 -9.59 3.08
CA ILE A 49 2.32 -10.52 3.91
C ILE A 49 1.16 -11.06 3.06
N PRO A 50 1.00 -12.38 2.94
CA PRO A 50 -0.17 -12.93 2.26
C PRO A 50 -1.43 -12.47 3.01
N PRO A 51 -2.53 -12.18 2.31
CA PRO A 51 -3.78 -11.83 2.96
C PRO A 51 -4.14 -12.92 3.96
N GLY A 52 -4.34 -12.53 5.22
CA GLY A 52 -4.83 -13.45 6.24
C GLY A 52 -6.26 -13.91 5.93
N PRO A 53 -6.82 -14.84 6.72
CA PRO A 53 -8.17 -15.37 6.52
C PRO A 53 -9.31 -14.34 6.67
N GLY A 54 -8.99 -13.05 6.82
CA GLY A 54 -9.93 -11.98 7.15
C GLY A 54 -10.31 -11.98 8.62
N TRP A 55 -11.12 -10.99 9.01
CA TRP A 55 -11.82 -11.04 10.29
C TRP A 55 -13.06 -11.93 10.14
N PRO A 56 -13.41 -12.75 11.14
CA PRO A 56 -14.69 -13.44 11.13
C PRO A 56 -15.82 -12.42 11.00
N ALA A 57 -16.85 -12.76 10.23
CA ALA A 57 -17.97 -11.87 9.91
C ALA A 57 -18.69 -11.31 11.15
N HIS A 58 -18.54 -11.98 12.29
CA HIS A 58 -19.02 -11.53 13.59
C HIS A 58 -17.89 -11.66 14.62
N ARG A 59 -17.85 -10.72 15.56
CA ARG A 59 -17.01 -10.82 16.76
C ARG A 59 -17.60 -11.92 17.64
N GLN A 60 -16.91 -13.04 17.77
CA GLN A 60 -17.27 -14.03 18.80
C GLN A 60 -16.98 -13.39 20.17
N GLY A 61 -18.01 -13.27 21.00
CA GLY A 61 -17.99 -12.48 22.23
C GLY A 61 -16.86 -12.87 23.17
N ALA A 62 -16.20 -11.87 23.76
CA ALA A 62 -15.37 -12.08 24.93
C ALA A 62 -16.27 -12.49 26.09
N LYS A 63 -16.00 -13.64 26.71
CA LYS A 63 -16.69 -14.12 27.90
C LYS A 63 -16.08 -13.52 29.16
#